data_AF-A0A2G9UQH8-F1
#
_entry.id   AF-A0A2G9UQH8-F1
#
_cell.length_a   1.000
_cell.length_b   1.000
_cell.length_c   1.000
_cell.angle_alpha   90.00
_cell.angle_beta   90.00
_cell.angle_gamma   90.00
#
_symmetry.space_group_name_H-M   'P 1'
#
loop_
_entity.id
_entity.type
_entity.pdbx_description
1 polymer ?
#
loop_
_entity_poly.entity_id
_entity_poly.type
_entity_poly.pdbx_seq_one_letter_code
_entity_poly.pdbx_strand_id
1 'polypeptide(L)'
;MLLHPIHQQSWEYYHSDVQQGRLLGEGAYGLVREGVLKTKIGKTVPVAIKQTKSHTDLDKAKIKEMMKEARLMRLFRHRNIVRIYGVAVEEQPLLIILELVSG
;
A
#
# COMPACT_ATOMS: atom_id res chain seq x y z
N MET A 1 -6.57 -27.68 -17.41
CA MET A 1 -6.45 -27.48 -15.95
C MET A 1 -5.18 -26.68 -15.70
N LEU A 2 -5.24 -25.54 -15.00
CA LEU A 2 -4.03 -24.78 -14.65
C LEU A 2 -3.25 -25.58 -13.61
N LEU A 3 -2.00 -25.96 -13.92
CA LEU A 3 -1.19 -26.84 -13.08
C LEU A 3 -0.48 -26.11 -11.93
N HIS A 4 -0.36 -24.77 -12.01
CA HIS A 4 0.42 -23.97 -11.07
C HIS A 4 -0.33 -22.67 -10.72
N PRO A 5 -1.11 -22.64 -9.62
CA PRO A 5 -1.73 -21.40 -9.17
C PRO A 5 -0.67 -20.41 -8.68
N ILE A 6 -0.83 -19.14 -9.07
CA ILE A 6 -0.04 -18.03 -8.54
C ILE A 6 -0.72 -17.59 -7.24
N HIS A 7 -0.09 -17.89 -6.11
CA HIS A 7 -0.61 -17.50 -4.80
C HIS A 7 -0.30 -16.04 -4.49
N GLN A 8 -1.19 -15.41 -3.70
CA GLN A 8 -0.99 -14.09 -3.14
C GLN A 8 0.34 -14.06 -2.37
N GLN A 9 1.14 -13.05 -2.63
CA GLN A 9 2.47 -12.93 -2.04
C GLN A 9 2.41 -12.41 -0.60
N SER A 10 3.47 -12.62 0.19
CA SER A 10 3.51 -12.22 1.60
C SER A 10 3.36 -10.70 1.88
N TRP A 11 3.51 -9.88 0.84
CA TRP A 11 3.42 -8.42 0.87
C TRP A 11 2.13 -7.89 0.22
N GLU A 12 1.24 -8.77 -0.21
CA GLU A 12 -0.09 -8.43 -0.74
C GLU A 12 -1.13 -8.61 0.37
N TYR A 13 -1.97 -7.61 0.58
CA TYR A 13 -2.99 -7.57 1.62
C TYR A 13 -4.38 -7.38 1.02
N TYR A 14 -5.39 -7.86 1.73
CA TYR A 14 -6.77 -7.52 1.41
C TYR A 14 -7.09 -6.13 1.94
N HIS A 15 -8.02 -5.42 1.31
CA HIS A 15 -8.50 -4.14 1.83
C HIS A 15 -9.11 -4.28 3.22
N SER A 16 -9.70 -5.44 3.54
CA SER A 16 -10.22 -5.78 4.87
C SER A 16 -9.13 -5.92 5.95
N ASP A 17 -7.87 -6.13 5.56
CA ASP A 17 -6.73 -6.13 6.50
C ASP A 17 -6.32 -4.70 6.90
N VAL A 18 -6.87 -3.67 6.24
CA VAL A 18 -6.43 -2.27 6.37
C VAL A 18 -7.59 -1.37 6.80
N GLN A 19 -7.50 -0.84 8.02
CA GLN A 19 -8.42 0.18 8.49
C GLN A 19 -7.84 1.57 8.25
N GLN A 20 -8.53 2.39 7.45
CA GLN A 20 -8.12 3.77 7.18
C GLN A 20 -8.59 4.74 8.28
N GLY A 21 -7.74 5.69 8.63
CA GLY A 21 -8.00 6.75 9.59
C GLY A 21 -8.03 8.14 8.95
N ARG A 22 -7.57 9.14 9.72
CA ARG A 22 -7.60 10.55 9.30
C ARG A 22 -6.64 10.81 8.14
N LEU A 23 -6.91 11.87 7.39
CA LEU A 23 -6.03 12.37 6.34
C LEU A 23 -4.77 13.00 6.97
N LEU A 24 -3.60 12.55 6.53
CA LEU A 24 -2.30 13.13 6.91
C LEU A 24 -1.82 14.16 5.89
N GLY A 25 -2.14 13.95 4.61
CA GLY A 25 -1.76 14.89 3.57
C GLY A 25 -2.15 14.42 2.17
N GLU A 26 -1.78 15.22 1.19
CA GLU A 26 -1.97 14.93 -0.22
C GLU A 26 -0.61 15.01 -0.93
N GLY A 27 -0.30 14.00 -1.74
CA GLY A 27 0.90 13.95 -2.56
C GLY A 27 0.57 13.78 -4.04
N ALA A 28 1.61 13.68 -4.87
CA ALA A 28 1.50 13.62 -6.34
C ALA A 28 0.59 12.50 -6.87
N TYR A 29 0.48 11.39 -6.14
CA TYR A 29 -0.29 10.20 -6.55
C TYR A 29 -1.63 10.05 -5.85
N GLY A 30 -1.94 10.93 -4.89
CA GLY A 30 -3.20 10.92 -4.17
C GLY A 30 -3.07 11.23 -2.69
N LEU A 31 -3.98 10.66 -1.90
CA LEU A 31 -4.13 10.98 -0.49
C LEU A 31 -3.28 10.06 0.37
N VAL A 32 -2.71 10.59 1.45
CA VAL A 32 -2.05 9.84 2.50
C VAL A 32 -2.88 9.92 3.76
N ARG A 33 -3.28 8.77 4.30
CA ARG A 33 -4.03 8.66 5.55
C ARG A 33 -3.20 7.91 6.57
N GLU A 34 -3.43 8.18 7.85
CA GLU A 34 -3.02 7.23 8.87
C GLU A 34 -3.95 6.01 8.81
N GLY A 35 -3.54 4.91 9.42
CA GLY A 35 -4.39 3.76 9.53
C GLY A 35 -3.76 2.66 10.35
N VAL A 36 -4.41 1.51 10.29
CA VAL A 36 -4.06 0.34 11.07
C VAL A 36 -4.06 -0.88 10.15
N LEU A 37 -2.95 -1.62 10.16
CA LEU A 37 -2.78 -2.85 9.37
C LEU A 37 -2.86 -4.07 10.29
N LYS A 38 -3.70 -5.03 9.94
CA LYS A 38 -3.63 -6.40 10.44
C LYS A 38 -2.60 -7.18 9.62
N THR A 39 -1.42 -7.39 10.18
CA THR A 39 -0.32 -8.12 9.52
C THR A 39 -0.68 -9.59 9.31
N LYS A 40 0.02 -10.26 8.37
CA LYS A 40 -0.17 -11.70 8.09
C LYS A 40 0.11 -12.63 9.30
N ILE A 41 0.80 -12.13 10.32
CA ILE A 41 1.05 -12.84 11.59
C ILE A 41 0.02 -12.50 12.69
N GLY A 42 -1.08 -11.83 12.34
CA GLY A 42 -2.17 -11.48 13.25
C GLY A 42 -1.89 -10.28 14.17
N LYS A 43 -0.74 -9.62 14.05
CA LYS A 43 -0.43 -8.39 14.81
C LYS A 43 -1.04 -7.17 14.13
N THR A 44 -1.44 -6.20 14.93
CA THR A 44 -1.97 -4.92 14.47
C THR A 44 -0.91 -3.84 14.61
N VAL A 45 -0.64 -3.07 13.55
CA VAL A 45 0.39 -2.01 13.54
C VAL A 45 -0.14 -0.70 12.94
N PRO A 46 0.27 0.47 13.46
CA PRO A 46 -0.05 1.75 12.82
C PRO A 46 0.72 1.91 11.51
N VAL A 47 0.05 2.45 10.50
CA VAL A 47 0.58 2.59 9.13
C VAL A 47 0.20 3.92 8.51
N ALA A 48 0.99 4.35 7.53
CA ALA A 48 0.59 5.37 6.57
C ALA A 48 0.08 4.68 5.29
N ILE A 49 -1.07 5.12 4.80
CA ILE A 49 -1.78 4.53 3.66
C ILE A 49 -1.78 5.56 2.55
N LYS A 50 -0.99 5.30 1.51
CA LYS A 50 -0.98 6.11 0.29
C LYS A 50 -1.95 5.48 -0.69
N GLN A 51 -2.98 6.23 -1.07
CA GLN A 51 -4.06 5.74 -1.93
C GLN A 51 -4.24 6.57 -3.19
N THR A 52 -4.60 5.92 -4.29
CA THR A 52 -4.93 6.59 -5.56
C THR A 52 -6.23 7.39 -5.44
N LYS A 53 -6.30 8.55 -6.10
CA LYS A 53 -7.59 9.20 -6.38
C LYS A 53 -8.34 8.38 -7.45
N SER A 54 -9.66 8.29 -7.37
CA SER A 54 -10.46 7.48 -8.31
C SER A 54 -11.05 8.33 -9.44
N HIS A 55 -11.10 7.75 -10.66
CA HIS A 55 -12.12 7.89 -11.71
C HIS A 55 -11.75 8.50 -13.08
N THR A 56 -10.54 8.33 -13.66
CA THR A 56 -10.41 8.47 -15.14
C THR A 56 -9.32 7.57 -15.76
N ASP A 57 -9.42 7.27 -17.06
CA ASP A 57 -8.40 6.53 -17.84
C ASP A 57 -6.98 7.15 -17.79
N LEU A 58 -6.88 8.42 -17.39
CA LEU A 58 -5.62 9.10 -17.04
C LEU A 58 -4.88 8.45 -15.85
N ASP A 59 -5.51 7.52 -15.13
CA ASP A 59 -4.98 6.88 -13.92
C ASP A 59 -4.05 5.69 -14.19
N LYS A 60 -4.07 5.04 -15.37
CA LYS A 60 -3.21 3.86 -15.60
C LYS A 60 -1.72 4.17 -15.50
N ALA A 61 -1.29 5.33 -15.99
CA ALA A 61 0.09 5.79 -15.87
C ALA A 61 0.48 6.07 -14.40
N LYS A 62 -0.39 6.76 -13.66
CA LYS A 62 -0.20 7.04 -12.23
C LYS A 62 -0.17 5.77 -11.39
N ILE A 63 -1.05 4.80 -11.68
CA ILE A 63 -1.04 3.48 -11.06
C ILE A 63 0.28 2.77 -11.36
N LYS A 64 0.76 2.81 -12.60
CA LYS A 64 2.06 2.22 -12.98
C LYS A 64 3.22 2.86 -12.21
N GLU A 65 3.22 4.18 -12.07
CA GLU A 65 4.24 4.91 -11.30
C GLU A 65 4.18 4.59 -9.81
N MET A 66 2.99 4.58 -9.23
CA MET A 66 2.77 4.20 -7.85
C MET A 66 3.24 2.75 -7.59
N MET A 67 2.91 1.81 -8.47
CA MET A 67 3.38 0.42 -8.35
C MET A 67 4.89 0.29 -8.58
N LYS A 68 5.49 1.16 -9.39
CA LYS A 68 6.95 1.24 -9.54
C LYS A 68 7.60 1.71 -8.24
N GLU A 69 7.03 2.72 -7.57
CA GLU A 69 7.47 3.17 -6.24
C GLU A 69 7.39 2.03 -5.23
N ALA A 70 6.25 1.34 -5.15
CA ALA A 70 6.08 0.19 -4.25
C ALA A 70 7.11 -0.92 -4.53
N ARG A 71 7.37 -1.25 -5.81
CA ARG A 71 8.40 -2.24 -6.19
C ARG A 71 9.80 -1.84 -5.75
N LEU A 72 10.18 -0.57 -5.90
CA LEU A 72 11.48 -0.07 -5.47
C LEU A 72 11.60 -0.07 -3.95
N MET A 73 10.59 0.43 -3.24
CA MET A 73 10.58 0.47 -1.77
C MET A 73 10.74 -0.92 -1.15
N ARG A 74 10.21 -1.97 -1.79
CA ARG A 74 10.34 -3.36 -1.33
C ARG A 74 11.77 -3.88 -1.29
N LEU A 75 12.69 -3.25 -2.03
CA LEU A 75 14.11 -3.64 -2.05
C LEU A 75 14.90 -3.01 -0.89
N PHE A 76 14.35 -2.02 -0.19
CA PHE A 76 15.06 -1.29 0.85
C PHE A 76 14.63 -1.74 2.24
N ARG A 77 15.62 -2.02 3.09
CA ARG A 77 15.46 -2.21 4.52
C ARG A 77 16.59 -1.49 5.24
N HIS A 78 16.35 -0.22 5.57
CA HIS A 78 17.36 0.63 6.17
C HIS A 78 16.72 1.60 7.16
N ARG A 79 17.42 1.93 8.26
CA ARG A 79 16.91 2.79 9.34
C ARG A 79 16.49 4.20 8.91
N ASN A 80 16.99 4.68 7.78
CA ASN A 80 16.70 6.01 7.24
C ASN A 80 15.77 5.97 6.01
N ILE A 81 15.18 4.82 5.70
CA ILE A 81 14.24 4.66 4.57
C ILE A 81 12.94 4.10 5.13
N VAL A 82 11.84 4.78 4.85
CA VAL A 82 10.50 4.35 5.28
C VAL A 82 10.23 2.94 4.77
N ARG A 83 9.87 2.04 5.70
CA ARG A 83 9.58 0.66 5.36
C ARG A 83 8.22 0.53 4.68
N ILE A 84 8.17 -0.28 3.62
CA ILE A 84 6.91 -0.76 3.06
C ILE A 84 6.48 -2.05 3.76
N TYR A 85 5.21 -2.11 4.17
CA TYR A 85 4.58 -3.35 4.64
C TYR A 85 4.03 -4.17 3.47
N GLY A 86 3.42 -3.49 2.50
CA GLY A 86 2.79 -4.16 1.38
C GLY A 86 1.90 -3.25 0.55
N VAL A 87 1.05 -3.88 -0.26
CA VAL A 87 0.02 -3.22 -1.07
C VAL A 87 -1.32 -3.96 -0.94
N ALA A 88 -2.42 -3.23 -1.16
CA ALA A 88 -3.75 -3.82 -1.38
C ALA A 88 -4.26 -3.33 -2.73
N VAL A 89 -4.40 -4.26 -3.69
CA VAL A 89 -4.61 -3.94 -5.11
C VAL A 89 -5.79 -4.67 -5.75
N GLU A 90 -6.50 -5.49 -4.99
CA GLU A 90 -7.65 -6.26 -5.49
C GLU A 90 -8.88 -5.36 -5.73
N GLU A 91 -8.99 -4.26 -4.97
CA GLU A 91 -10.10 -3.31 -5.04
C GLU A 91 -9.59 -1.86 -5.17
N GLN A 92 -10.48 -0.96 -5.62
CA GLN A 92 -10.21 0.48 -5.56
C GLN A 92 -10.69 1.09 -4.24
N PRO A 93 -9.99 2.11 -3.71
CA PRO A 93 -8.74 2.67 -4.21
C PRO A 93 -7.55 1.72 -3.93
N LEU A 94 -6.53 1.74 -4.80
CA LEU A 94 -5.31 0.96 -4.58
C LEU A 94 -4.52 1.56 -3.42
N LEU A 95 -3.97 0.71 -2.55
CA LEU A 95 -3.28 1.13 -1.34
C LEU A 95 -1.80 0.70 -1.36
N ILE A 96 -0.89 1.63 -1.09
CA ILE A 96 0.47 1.32 -0.60
C ILE A 96 0.46 1.51 0.91
N ILE A 97 0.91 0.48 1.63
CA ILE A 97 0.90 0.42 3.08
C ILE A 97 2.33 0.60 3.58
N LEU A 98 2.58 1.71 4.26
CA LEU A 98 3.90 2.17 4.68
C LEU A 98 3.98 2.26 6.21
N GLU A 99 5.21 2.25 6.73
CA GLU A 99 5.49 2.64 8.11
C GLU A 99 5.00 4.05 8.38
N LEU A 100 4.26 4.21 9.48
CA LEU A 100 3.86 5.52 9.96
C LEU A 100 5.06 6.16 10.69
N VAL A 101 5.52 7.30 10.18
CA VAL A 101 6.56 8.11 10.82
C VAL A 101 5.88 9.24 11.59
N SER A 102 6.00 9.23 12.92
CA SER A 102 5.62 10.35 13.78
C SER A 102 6.76 11.37 13.79
N GLY A 103 6.49 12.58 13.31
CA GLY A 103 7.41 13.72 13.43
C GLY A 103 7.49 14.28 14.84
#